data_AF-A0A935BXL2-F1
#
_entry.id   AF-A0A935BXL2-F1
#
_cell.length_a   1.000
_cell.length_b   1.000
_cell.length_c   1.000
_cell.angle_alpha   90.00
_cell.angle_beta   90.00
_cell.angle_gamma   90.00
#
_symmetry.space_group_name_H-M   'P 1'
#
loop_
_entity.id
_entity.type
_entity.pdbx_description
1 polymer ?
#
loop_
_entity_poly.entity_id
_entity_poly.type
_entity_poly.pdbx_seq_one_letter_code
_entity_poly.pdbx_strand_id
1 'polypeptide(L)'
;MSDKVSSPAAVGPTPPVSAVSAATAEQQKSTDFNGDKAFAHVKAQVEFGPRPAGSAALDKTRDYILKELKSYGLKTTVDEFTPVTPKGRIKMKNIVAELPGESSGVIIISSHYDTKEYKQFKFLGANDGGSSTGALLEIARVMAADKKRESSLINSSSSTAKKLSAPAGMTALTARTTHTAAAIWSIESKAKAGSITSRP
;
A
#
# COMPACT_ATOMS: atom_id res chain seq x y z
N MET A 1 17.69 18.74 73.83
CA MET A 1 17.16 18.12 72.60
C MET A 1 18.35 17.55 71.87
N SER A 2 18.59 16.27 72.13
CA SER A 2 19.64 15.47 71.52
C SER A 2 19.32 15.27 70.05
N ASP A 3 20.32 15.36 69.16
CA ASP A 3 20.42 14.47 68.00
C ASP A 3 21.89 14.42 67.55
N LYS A 4 22.49 13.25 67.80
CA LYS A 4 23.83 12.89 67.36
C LYS A 4 23.77 12.45 65.89
N VAL A 5 24.70 13.00 65.12
CA VAL A 5 25.14 12.53 63.80
C VAL A 5 25.40 11.02 63.82
N SER A 6 24.84 10.29 62.85
CA SER A 6 25.25 8.93 62.53
C SER A 6 25.50 8.79 61.02
N SER A 7 26.71 8.34 60.70
CA SER A 7 27.24 8.01 59.38
C SER A 7 26.48 6.84 58.72
N PRO A 8 26.50 6.69 57.38
CA PRO A 8 25.81 5.59 56.69
C PRO A 8 26.62 4.29 56.72
N ALA A 9 25.92 3.17 56.94
CA ALA A 9 26.48 1.82 56.97
C ALA A 9 26.60 1.20 55.56
N ALA A 10 27.59 0.31 55.47
CA ALA A 10 28.10 -0.42 54.31
C ALA A 10 27.08 -1.10 53.36
N VAL A 11 27.47 -1.12 52.09
CA VAL A 11 26.88 -1.85 50.96
C VAL A 11 27.15 -3.35 51.10
N GLY A 12 26.08 -4.17 51.12
CA GLY A 12 26.15 -5.63 50.98
C GLY A 12 26.08 -6.09 49.52
N PRO A 13 26.50 -7.33 49.20
CA PRO A 13 26.79 -7.76 47.84
C PRO A 13 25.52 -8.07 47.03
N THR A 14 25.56 -7.70 45.75
CA THR A 14 24.56 -7.98 44.72
C THR A 14 24.40 -9.47 44.45
N PRO A 15 23.17 -9.99 44.23
CA PRO A 15 22.97 -11.32 43.64
C PRO A 15 23.23 -11.29 42.12
N PRO A 16 23.65 -12.41 41.51
CA PRO A 16 23.93 -12.48 40.08
C PRO A 16 22.62 -12.55 39.29
N VAL A 17 22.40 -11.61 38.38
CA VAL A 17 21.34 -11.71 37.37
C VAL A 17 21.82 -12.61 36.24
N SER A 18 21.35 -13.86 36.28
CA SER A 18 21.45 -14.80 35.16
C SER A 18 20.70 -14.29 33.93
N ALA A 19 21.43 -14.29 32.82
CA ALA A 19 21.04 -14.31 31.41
C ALA A 19 19.55 -14.16 31.05
N VAL A 20 19.23 -13.09 30.32
CA VAL A 20 18.09 -13.11 29.39
C VAL A 20 18.64 -13.44 28.00
N SER A 21 18.40 -14.68 27.62
CA SER A 21 18.62 -15.22 26.28
C SER A 21 18.02 -14.31 25.22
N ALA A 22 18.81 -13.96 24.21
CA ALA A 22 18.34 -13.30 23.00
C ALA A 22 17.30 -14.19 22.30
N ALA A 23 16.03 -13.87 22.49
CA ALA A 23 14.94 -14.44 21.71
C ALA A 23 14.96 -13.75 20.34
N THR A 24 15.34 -14.52 19.33
CA THR A 24 15.17 -14.19 17.91
C THR A 24 13.71 -13.82 17.68
N ALA A 25 13.45 -12.55 17.40
CA ALA A 25 12.12 -12.07 17.05
C ALA A 25 11.76 -12.61 15.66
N GLU A 26 11.06 -13.73 15.62
CA GLU A 26 10.29 -14.11 14.44
C GLU A 26 9.22 -13.02 14.23
N GLN A 27 9.46 -12.17 13.25
CA GLN A 27 8.60 -11.05 12.89
C GLN A 27 7.30 -11.62 12.31
N GLN A 28 6.35 -11.91 13.19
CA GLN A 28 5.01 -12.37 12.83
C GLN A 28 4.40 -11.30 11.91
N LYS A 29 4.26 -11.61 10.61
CA LYS A 29 3.68 -10.71 9.61
C LYS A 29 2.21 -10.49 9.99
N SER A 30 1.93 -9.42 10.74
CA SER A 30 0.56 -9.05 11.03
C SER A 30 -0.16 -8.68 9.72
N THR A 31 -1.33 -9.28 9.53
CA THR A 31 -2.25 -8.91 8.46
C THR A 31 -3.13 -7.72 8.87
N ASP A 32 -2.99 -7.21 10.10
CA ASP A 32 -3.75 -6.03 10.53
C ASP A 32 -3.14 -4.74 9.96
N PHE A 33 -4.01 -3.76 9.74
CA PHE A 33 -3.62 -2.41 9.37
C PHE A 33 -2.75 -1.79 10.48
N ASN A 34 -1.58 -1.29 10.10
CA ASN A 34 -0.64 -0.67 11.02
C ASN A 34 -0.48 0.82 10.70
N GLY A 35 -0.90 1.68 11.64
CA GLY A 35 -0.81 3.13 11.51
C GLY A 35 0.62 3.67 11.36
N ASP A 36 1.60 3.03 12.00
CA ASP A 36 3.01 3.45 11.91
C ASP A 36 3.57 3.17 10.51
N LYS A 37 3.19 2.04 9.88
CA LYS A 37 3.55 1.73 8.49
C LYS A 37 2.91 2.72 7.51
N ALA A 38 1.62 3.01 7.69
CA ALA A 38 0.93 4.01 6.90
C ALA A 38 1.61 5.39 7.03
N PHE A 39 1.95 5.79 8.27
CA PHE A 39 2.65 7.05 8.53
C PHE A 39 4.06 7.08 7.94
N ALA A 40 4.80 5.96 7.95
CA ALA A 40 6.10 5.86 7.31
C ALA A 40 6.02 6.12 5.79
N HIS A 41 4.97 5.65 5.12
CA HIS A 41 4.72 5.98 3.71
C HIS A 41 4.44 7.48 3.50
N VAL A 42 3.73 8.14 4.42
CA VAL A 42 3.54 9.62 4.36
C VAL A 42 4.88 10.33 4.50
N LYS A 43 5.70 9.91 5.48
CA LYS A 43 7.01 10.49 5.73
C LYS A 43 7.93 10.37 4.51
N ALA A 44 8.01 9.18 3.90
CA ALA A 44 8.81 8.95 2.71
C ALA A 44 8.40 9.89 1.55
N GLN A 45 7.10 10.05 1.31
CA GLN A 45 6.60 10.97 0.28
C GLN A 45 6.97 12.43 0.56
N VAL A 46 6.87 12.86 1.83
CA VAL A 46 7.22 14.21 2.26
C VAL A 46 8.72 14.47 2.15
N GLU A 47 9.55 13.47 2.41
CA GLU A 47 11.01 13.55 2.28
C GLU A 47 11.47 13.78 0.83
N PHE A 48 10.71 13.34 -0.17
CA PHE A 48 10.98 13.71 -1.58
C PHE A 48 10.77 15.21 -1.86
N GLY A 49 10.07 15.92 -0.98
CA GLY A 49 9.72 17.33 -1.13
C GLY A 49 8.38 17.55 -1.85
N PRO A 50 8.11 18.78 -2.34
CA PRO A 50 6.96 19.09 -3.17
C PRO A 50 7.00 18.26 -4.45
N ARG A 51 5.86 17.71 -4.85
CA ARG A 51 5.67 16.80 -5.99
C ARG A 51 4.70 17.40 -7.02
N PRO A 52 4.94 18.61 -7.56
CA PRO A 52 4.08 19.16 -8.60
C PRO A 52 4.22 18.37 -9.91
N ALA A 53 3.20 18.49 -10.75
CA ALA A 53 3.14 17.83 -12.05
C ALA A 53 4.41 18.08 -12.88
N GLY A 54 5.01 16.99 -13.38
CA GLY A 54 6.25 17.02 -14.17
C GLY A 54 7.55 17.23 -13.37
N SER A 55 7.50 17.22 -12.04
CA SER A 55 8.72 17.34 -11.21
C SER A 55 9.44 16.01 -11.00
N ALA A 56 10.77 16.08 -10.80
CA ALA A 56 11.58 14.91 -10.46
C ALA A 56 11.19 14.28 -9.10
N ALA A 57 10.66 15.07 -8.16
CA ALA A 57 10.16 14.56 -6.88
C ALA A 57 8.89 13.72 -7.06
N LEU A 58 8.02 14.11 -8.00
CA LEU A 58 6.86 13.32 -8.38
C LEU A 58 7.26 12.00 -9.02
N ASP A 59 8.28 11.99 -9.89
CA ASP A 59 8.82 10.76 -10.47
C ASP A 59 9.38 9.81 -9.41
N LYS A 60 10.19 10.31 -8.46
CA LYS A 60 10.66 9.50 -7.32
C LYS A 60 9.51 8.92 -6.49
N THR A 61 8.42 9.68 -6.36
CA THR A 61 7.23 9.22 -5.63
C THR A 61 6.50 8.11 -6.38
N ARG A 62 6.39 8.21 -7.71
CA ARG A 62 5.84 7.15 -8.56
C ARG A 62 6.65 5.87 -8.44
N ASP A 63 7.98 5.98 -8.53
CA ASP A 63 8.89 4.85 -8.41
C ASP A 63 8.78 4.19 -7.03
N TYR A 64 8.66 5.00 -5.97
CA TYR A 64 8.41 4.52 -4.62
C TYR A 64 7.10 3.74 -4.52
N ILE A 65 5.99 4.32 -4.97
CA ILE A 65 4.67 3.67 -4.93
C ILE A 65 4.69 2.35 -5.70
N LEU A 66 5.23 2.35 -6.92
CA LEU A 66 5.35 1.15 -7.75
C LEU A 66 6.21 0.08 -7.09
N LYS A 67 7.32 0.47 -6.44
CA LYS A 67 8.20 -0.44 -5.72
C LYS A 67 7.47 -1.11 -4.54
N GLU A 68 6.77 -0.33 -3.72
CA GLU A 68 6.02 -0.85 -2.57
C GLU A 68 4.92 -1.82 -3.04
N LEU A 69 4.10 -1.42 -4.02
CA LEU A 69 3.03 -2.27 -4.56
C LEU A 69 3.57 -3.59 -5.16
N LYS A 70 4.68 -3.53 -5.90
CA LYS A 70 5.35 -4.74 -6.42
C LYS A 70 5.90 -5.60 -5.29
N SER A 71 6.44 -5.01 -4.22
CA SER A 71 6.93 -5.75 -3.06
C SER A 71 5.83 -6.50 -2.33
N TYR A 72 4.58 -6.04 -2.46
CA TYR A 72 3.39 -6.71 -1.94
C TYR A 72 2.89 -7.83 -2.86
N GLY A 73 3.48 -8.02 -4.04
CA GLY A 73 3.08 -9.02 -5.02
C GLY A 73 1.87 -8.59 -5.87
N LEU A 74 1.52 -7.31 -5.88
CA LEU A 74 0.41 -6.80 -6.68
C LEU A 74 0.82 -6.59 -8.13
N LYS A 75 -0.11 -6.87 -9.05
CA LYS A 75 0.04 -6.52 -10.46
C LYS A 75 -0.19 -5.02 -10.61
N THR A 76 0.85 -4.31 -11.05
CA THR A 76 0.80 -2.86 -11.26
C THR A 76 0.84 -2.50 -12.73
N THR A 77 -0.02 -1.59 -13.18
CA THR A 77 0.02 -0.98 -14.50
C THR A 77 0.20 0.54 -14.36
N VAL A 78 0.80 1.15 -15.38
CA VAL A 78 1.00 2.60 -15.47
C VAL A 78 0.24 3.07 -16.69
N ASP A 79 -0.70 3.98 -16.49
CA ASP A 79 -1.47 4.62 -17.55
C ASP A 79 -0.91 6.03 -17.77
N GLU A 80 -0.27 6.24 -18.91
CA GLU A 80 0.42 7.49 -19.25
C GLU A 80 -0.44 8.35 -20.17
N PHE A 81 -0.59 9.63 -19.82
CA PHE A 81 -1.34 10.59 -20.61
C PHE A 81 -0.65 11.95 -20.59
N THR A 82 -0.93 12.80 -21.59
CA THR A 82 -0.28 14.11 -21.73
C THR A 82 -1.32 15.20 -21.96
N PRO A 83 -2.00 15.68 -20.91
CA PRO A 83 -3.01 16.71 -21.04
C PRO A 83 -2.40 18.10 -21.27
N VAL A 84 -3.22 19.01 -21.79
CA VAL A 84 -2.87 20.43 -21.84
C VAL A 84 -3.22 21.07 -20.49
N THR A 85 -2.22 21.68 -19.85
CA THR A 85 -2.36 22.38 -18.57
C THR A 85 -2.08 23.88 -18.76
N PRO A 86 -2.36 24.75 -17.77
CA PRO A 86 -1.92 26.15 -17.81
C PRO A 86 -0.41 26.35 -17.96
N LYS A 87 0.39 25.30 -17.70
CA LYS A 87 1.85 25.28 -17.87
C LYS A 87 2.31 24.66 -19.20
N GLY A 88 1.37 24.32 -20.09
CA GLY A 88 1.63 23.56 -21.31
C GLY A 88 1.33 22.07 -21.17
N ARG A 89 1.84 21.28 -22.11
CA ARG A 89 1.65 19.82 -22.12
C ARG A 89 2.57 19.17 -21.10
N ILE A 90 2.01 18.48 -20.13
CA ILE A 90 2.77 17.78 -19.08
C ILE A 90 2.49 16.29 -19.20
N LYS A 91 3.52 15.44 -19.12
CA LYS A 91 3.34 13.98 -19.02
C LYS A 91 2.89 13.63 -17.61
N MET A 92 1.74 13.00 -17.51
CA MET A 92 1.14 12.54 -16.26
C MET A 92 1.01 11.03 -16.29
N LYS A 93 1.02 10.41 -15.10
CA LYS A 93 0.94 8.96 -14.97
C LYS A 93 -0.07 8.59 -13.89
N ASN A 94 -1.03 7.74 -14.22
CA ASN A 94 -1.82 7.06 -13.22
C ASN A 94 -1.11 5.74 -12.87
N ILE A 95 -1.06 5.41 -11.59
CA ILE A 95 -0.63 4.09 -11.13
C ILE A 95 -1.89 3.33 -10.74
N VAL A 96 -2.00 2.12 -11.29
CA VAL A 96 -3.08 1.19 -10.99
C VAL A 96 -2.47 -0.07 -10.40
N ALA A 97 -2.93 -0.48 -9.23
CA ALA A 97 -2.65 -1.80 -8.67
C ALA A 97 -3.92 -2.62 -8.62
N GLU A 98 -3.83 -3.86 -9.09
CA GLU A 98 -4.91 -4.82 -9.14
C GLU A 98 -4.66 -5.92 -8.11
N LEU A 99 -5.63 -6.14 -7.22
CA LEU A 99 -5.71 -7.34 -6.41
C LEU A 99 -6.82 -8.25 -6.99
N PRO A 100 -6.61 -9.56 -7.13
CA PRO A 100 -7.66 -10.47 -7.58
C PRO A 100 -8.74 -10.65 -6.50
N GLY A 101 -9.99 -10.68 -6.94
CA GLY A 101 -11.18 -10.93 -6.11
C GLY A 101 -11.87 -12.24 -6.50
N GLU A 102 -12.88 -12.62 -5.71
CA GLU A 102 -13.64 -13.86 -5.90
C GLU A 102 -14.99 -13.65 -6.62
N SER A 103 -15.42 -12.41 -6.79
CA SER A 103 -16.69 -12.05 -7.43
C SER A 103 -16.50 -11.10 -8.61
N SER A 104 -17.55 -10.90 -9.41
CA SER A 104 -17.56 -9.97 -10.55
C SER A 104 -17.66 -8.49 -10.14
N GLY A 105 -17.85 -8.21 -8.86
CA GLY A 105 -17.93 -6.83 -8.35
C GLY A 105 -16.56 -6.17 -8.29
N VAL A 106 -16.47 -4.94 -8.79
CA VAL A 106 -15.23 -4.14 -8.73
C VAL A 106 -15.37 -3.07 -7.67
N ILE A 107 -14.39 -3.01 -6.77
CA ILE A 107 -14.21 -1.91 -5.82
C ILE A 107 -13.00 -1.11 -6.27
N ILE A 108 -13.17 0.21 -6.36
CA ILE A 108 -12.10 1.15 -6.68
C ILE A 108 -11.89 2.04 -5.45
N ILE A 109 -10.64 2.13 -4.99
CA ILE A 109 -10.25 3.03 -3.92
C ILE A 109 -9.14 3.93 -4.46
N SER A 110 -9.28 5.24 -4.31
CA SER A 110 -8.41 6.19 -4.98
C SER A 110 -7.82 7.25 -4.06
N SER A 111 -6.67 7.78 -4.48
CA SER A 111 -5.97 8.89 -3.83
C SER A 111 -5.28 9.74 -4.90
N HIS A 112 -4.77 10.91 -4.57
CA HIS A 112 -3.80 11.61 -5.39
C HIS A 112 -2.46 11.67 -4.65
N TYR A 113 -1.34 11.54 -5.36
CA TYR A 113 0.00 11.53 -4.77
C TYR A 113 0.84 12.76 -5.16
N ASP A 114 0.35 13.56 -6.11
CA ASP A 114 0.93 14.82 -6.49
C ASP A 114 0.57 15.93 -5.49
N THR A 115 1.40 16.98 -5.48
CA THR A 115 1.13 18.17 -4.67
C THR A 115 0.83 19.35 -5.55
N LYS A 116 -0.14 20.16 -5.14
CA LYS A 116 -0.36 21.45 -5.77
C LYS A 116 0.85 22.38 -5.58
N GLU A 117 1.20 23.08 -6.65
CA GLU A 117 2.26 24.09 -6.61
C GLU A 117 1.71 25.44 -6.16
N TYR A 118 2.42 26.07 -5.22
CA TYR A 118 2.16 27.43 -4.76
C TYR A 118 3.40 28.29 -4.99
N LYS A 119 3.20 29.51 -5.50
CA LYS A 119 4.32 30.43 -5.74
C LYS A 119 4.83 31.07 -4.46
N GLN A 120 3.97 31.18 -3.44
CA GLN A 120 4.27 31.91 -2.21
C GLN A 120 4.88 31.05 -1.11
N PHE A 121 4.71 29.73 -1.15
CA PHE A 121 5.21 28.84 -0.09
C PHE A 121 5.47 27.43 -0.61
N LYS A 122 6.32 26.71 0.12
CA LYS A 122 6.63 25.31 -0.14
C LYS A 122 5.51 24.42 0.41
N PHE A 123 4.79 23.75 -0.47
CA PHE A 123 3.74 22.80 -0.09
C PHE A 123 4.22 21.37 -0.20
N LEU A 124 4.21 20.63 0.92
CA LEU A 124 4.68 19.24 0.97
C LEU A 124 3.55 18.21 0.76
N GLY A 125 2.29 18.63 0.90
CA GLY A 125 1.12 17.76 0.72
C GLY A 125 1.12 16.54 1.62
N ALA A 126 1.47 16.70 2.91
CA ALA A 126 1.46 15.58 3.87
C ALA A 126 0.03 15.05 4.10
N ASN A 127 -0.93 15.95 4.30
CA ASN A 127 -2.35 15.59 4.43
C ASN A 127 -3.10 15.61 3.09
N ASP A 128 -2.73 16.54 2.20
CA ASP A 128 -3.32 16.67 0.86
C ASP A 128 -2.56 15.79 -0.12
N GLY A 129 -2.94 14.51 -0.14
CA GLY A 129 -2.41 13.47 -1.01
C GLY A 129 -1.51 12.45 -0.30
N GLY A 130 -0.54 12.91 0.49
CA GLY A 130 0.41 12.04 1.18
C GLY A 130 -0.25 11.03 2.13
N SER A 131 -1.20 11.49 2.96
CA SER A 131 -1.88 10.70 3.99
C SER A 131 -2.75 9.60 3.41
N SER A 132 -3.58 9.93 2.42
CA SER A 132 -4.42 8.95 1.73
C SER A 132 -3.59 7.97 0.91
N THR A 133 -2.53 8.43 0.24
CA THR A 133 -1.60 7.53 -0.46
C THR A 133 -0.92 6.56 0.53
N GLY A 134 -0.47 7.06 1.68
CA GLY A 134 0.17 6.22 2.71
C GLY A 134 -0.79 5.19 3.32
N ALA A 135 -2.04 5.59 3.57
CA ALA A 135 -3.09 4.67 4.02
C ALA A 135 -3.40 3.60 2.97
N LEU A 136 -3.49 3.96 1.68
CA LEU A 136 -3.75 2.99 0.62
C LEU A 136 -2.61 2.01 0.41
N LEU A 137 -1.36 2.43 0.55
CA LEU A 137 -0.21 1.52 0.50
C LEU A 137 -0.26 0.49 1.64
N GLU A 138 -0.63 0.90 2.85
CA GLU A 138 -0.76 -0.04 3.97
C GLU A 138 -1.98 -0.95 3.82
N ILE A 139 -3.11 -0.45 3.32
CA ILE A 139 -4.27 -1.28 2.96
C ILE A 139 -3.87 -2.31 1.90
N ALA A 140 -3.12 -1.89 0.87
CA ALA A 140 -2.62 -2.77 -0.17
C ALA A 140 -1.76 -3.91 0.42
N ARG A 141 -0.85 -3.58 1.34
CA ARG A 141 0.00 -4.55 2.04
C ARG A 141 -0.84 -5.58 2.81
N VAL A 142 -1.84 -5.11 3.56
CA VAL A 142 -2.74 -5.94 4.35
C VAL A 142 -3.55 -6.87 3.46
N MET A 143 -4.20 -6.32 2.44
CA MET A 143 -5.06 -7.09 1.54
C MET A 143 -4.27 -8.10 0.69
N ALA A 144 -3.04 -7.77 0.29
CA ALA A 144 -2.18 -8.70 -0.41
C ALA A 144 -1.60 -9.81 0.49
N ALA A 145 -1.44 -9.53 1.79
CA ALA A 145 -0.95 -10.50 2.77
C ALA A 145 -2.06 -11.45 3.27
N ASP A 146 -3.32 -11.04 3.22
CA ASP A 146 -4.48 -11.86 3.60
C ASP A 146 -4.76 -12.97 2.56
N LYS A 147 -3.90 -13.99 2.60
CA LYS A 147 -3.97 -15.19 1.76
C LYS A 147 -5.15 -16.12 2.08
N LYS A 148 -6.02 -15.81 3.07
CA LYS A 148 -7.16 -16.67 3.38
C LYS A 148 -8.12 -16.87 2.20
N ARG A 149 -8.10 -15.96 1.22
CA ARG A 149 -8.87 -16.09 -0.04
C ARG A 149 -8.40 -17.24 -0.95
N GLU A 150 -7.12 -17.59 -0.94
CA GLU A 150 -6.58 -18.70 -1.75
C GLU A 150 -6.88 -20.08 -1.13
N SER A 151 -6.81 -20.20 0.21
CA SER A 151 -6.98 -21.49 0.90
C SER A 151 -8.41 -22.03 0.94
N SER A 152 -9.41 -21.15 0.79
CA SER A 152 -10.83 -21.52 0.68
C SER A 152 -11.11 -22.36 -0.58
N LEU A 153 -10.39 -22.07 -1.67
CA LEU A 153 -10.59 -22.70 -2.97
C LEU A 153 -9.98 -24.11 -3.05
N ILE A 154 -8.89 -24.39 -2.34
CA ILE A 154 -8.27 -25.73 -2.34
C ILE A 154 -9.16 -26.74 -1.58
N ASN A 155 -9.83 -26.34 -0.50
CA ASN A 155 -10.74 -27.21 0.26
C ASN A 155 -12.17 -27.29 -0.29
N SER A 156 -12.63 -26.29 -1.05
CA SER A 156 -13.96 -26.31 -1.69
C SER A 156 -13.94 -27.14 -2.98
N SER A 157 -12.85 -27.09 -3.74
CA SER A 157 -12.71 -27.83 -5.01
C SER A 157 -12.59 -29.35 -4.83
N SER A 158 -12.17 -29.83 -3.65
CA SER A 158 -12.09 -31.26 -3.32
C SER A 158 -13.44 -31.88 -2.92
N SER A 159 -14.46 -31.06 -2.66
CA SER A 159 -15.75 -31.52 -2.11
C SER A 159 -16.88 -31.64 -3.13
N THR A 160 -16.68 -31.15 -4.37
CA THR A 160 -17.73 -31.09 -5.41
C THR A 160 -17.42 -31.97 -6.64
N ALA A 161 -16.44 -32.86 -6.57
CA ALA A 161 -16.22 -33.89 -7.60
C ALA A 161 -17.24 -35.05 -7.48
N LYS A 162 -18.54 -34.73 -7.49
CA LYS A 162 -19.59 -35.73 -7.73
C LYS A 162 -19.63 -36.03 -9.23
N LYS A 163 -18.92 -37.09 -9.59
CA LYS A 163 -18.90 -37.84 -10.86
C LYS A 163 -20.04 -37.47 -11.82
N LEU A 164 -19.75 -36.65 -12.83
CA LEU A 164 -20.55 -36.54 -14.05
C LEU A 164 -19.68 -36.99 -15.22
N SER A 165 -20.03 -38.12 -15.83
CA SER A 165 -19.39 -38.63 -17.04
C SER A 165 -19.77 -37.73 -18.23
N ALA A 166 -18.78 -37.15 -18.91
CA ALA A 166 -18.96 -36.51 -20.20
C ALA A 166 -18.42 -37.43 -21.32
N PRO A 167 -19.05 -37.47 -22.51
CA PRO A 167 -18.55 -38.22 -23.65
C PRO A 167 -17.33 -37.53 -24.29
N ALA A 168 -16.50 -38.32 -24.95
CA ALA A 168 -15.25 -37.91 -25.58
C ALA A 168 -15.46 -36.89 -26.70
N GLY A 169 -14.67 -35.81 -26.69
CA GLY A 169 -14.50 -34.92 -27.83
C GLY A 169 -14.91 -33.47 -27.62
N MET A 170 -14.40 -32.79 -26.59
CA MET A 170 -14.32 -31.33 -26.60
C MET A 170 -13.18 -30.87 -25.71
N THR A 171 -12.18 -30.24 -26.32
CA THR A 171 -11.08 -29.56 -25.65
C THR A 171 -11.66 -28.45 -24.78
N ALA A 172 -11.84 -28.73 -23.49
CA ALA A 172 -12.24 -27.72 -22.51
C ALA A 172 -11.04 -26.79 -22.28
N LEU A 173 -10.97 -25.71 -23.06
CA LEU A 173 -10.21 -24.54 -22.70
C LEU A 173 -10.86 -23.99 -21.43
N THR A 174 -10.34 -24.36 -20.26
CA THR A 174 -10.83 -23.88 -18.97
C THR A 174 -10.55 -22.38 -18.92
N ALA A 175 -11.58 -21.58 -19.15
CA ALA A 175 -11.52 -20.14 -18.97
C ALA A 175 -11.19 -19.87 -17.50
N ARG A 176 -9.92 -19.53 -17.21
CA ARG A 176 -9.57 -18.90 -15.94
C ARG A 176 -10.10 -17.48 -16.00
N THR A 177 -11.33 -17.30 -15.53
CA THR A 177 -11.85 -15.96 -15.27
C THR A 177 -11.06 -15.40 -14.09
N THR A 178 -10.04 -14.60 -14.40
CA THR A 178 -9.31 -13.84 -13.41
C THR A 178 -10.20 -12.65 -13.05
N HIS A 179 -10.69 -12.67 -11.81
CA HIS A 179 -11.61 -11.68 -11.27
C HIS A 179 -10.81 -10.72 -10.38
N THR A 180 -11.05 -9.42 -10.49
CA THR A 180 -10.24 -8.35 -9.87
C THR A 180 -11.07 -7.60 -8.83
N ALA A 181 -10.62 -7.56 -7.58
CA ALA A 181 -11.18 -6.72 -6.53
C ALA A 181 -10.09 -5.84 -5.92
N ALA A 182 -10.34 -4.52 -5.90
CA ALA A 182 -9.44 -3.43 -5.52
C ALA A 182 -8.50 -3.01 -6.67
N ALA A 183 -8.95 -1.99 -7.39
CA ALA A 183 -8.06 -1.10 -8.14
C ALA A 183 -7.69 0.08 -7.22
N ILE A 184 -6.42 0.18 -6.82
CA ILE A 184 -5.90 1.43 -6.26
C ILE A 184 -5.70 2.36 -7.44
N TRP A 185 -6.58 3.35 -7.60
CA TRP A 185 -6.46 4.34 -8.65
C TRP A 185 -5.86 5.61 -8.07
N SER A 186 -4.63 5.96 -8.47
CA SER A 186 -4.08 7.24 -8.04
C SER A 186 -4.10 8.30 -9.14
N ILE A 187 -4.92 9.35 -8.93
CA ILE A 187 -5.17 10.44 -9.89
C ILE A 187 -4.25 11.60 -9.59
N GLU A 188 -3.46 12.05 -10.56
CA GLU A 188 -2.75 13.33 -10.49
C GLU A 188 -3.76 14.48 -10.60
N SER A 189 -3.92 15.26 -9.52
CA SER A 189 -4.99 16.25 -9.42
C SER A 189 -4.71 17.55 -10.20
N LYS A 190 -5.51 17.73 -11.25
CA LYS A 190 -5.88 18.98 -11.96
C LYS A 190 -5.07 19.36 -13.21
N ALA A 191 -5.37 18.67 -14.32
CA ALA A 191 -5.73 19.37 -15.55
C ALA A 191 -7.26 19.50 -15.58
N LYS A 192 -7.80 20.68 -15.90
CA LYS A 192 -9.25 20.94 -16.01
C LYS A 192 -9.87 19.90 -16.95
N ALA A 193 -10.79 19.08 -16.44
CA ALA A 193 -11.45 18.02 -17.19
C ALA A 193 -12.19 18.59 -18.41
N GLY A 194 -11.75 18.22 -19.61
CA GLY A 194 -12.63 18.11 -20.76
C GLY A 194 -13.24 16.72 -20.73
N SER A 195 -14.56 16.66 -20.50
CA SER A 195 -15.49 15.56 -20.74
C SER A 195 -14.88 14.17 -20.99
N ILE A 196 -15.02 13.25 -20.02
CA ILE A 196 -14.98 11.81 -20.30
C ILE A 196 -16.32 11.47 -20.94
N THR A 197 -16.42 11.62 -22.25
CA THR A 197 -17.46 10.93 -23.02
C THR A 197 -17.13 9.45 -23.01
N SER A 198 -18.08 8.64 -22.55
CA SER A 198 -18.09 7.20 -22.77
C SER A 198 -17.72 6.90 -24.23
N ARG A 199 -16.80 5.96 -24.43
CA ARG A 199 -16.55 5.38 -25.75
C ARG A 199 -17.08 3.94 -25.78
N PRO A 200 -17.55 3.51 -26.95
CA PRO A 200 -18.53 2.44 -27.12
C PRO A 200 -18.02 1.05 -26.77
#